data_AF-A0A7X2MUF4-F1
#
_entry.id   AF-A0A7X2MUF4-F1
#
_cell.length_a   1.000
_cell.length_b   1.000
_cell.length_c   1.000
_cell.angle_alpha   90.00
_cell.angle_beta   90.00
_cell.angle_gamma   90.00
#
_symmetry.space_group_name_H-M   'P 1'
#
loop_
_entity.id
_entity.type
_entity.pdbx_description
1 polymer ?
#
loop_
_entity_poly.entity_id
_entity_poly.type
_entity_poly.pdbx_seq_one_letter_code
_entity_poly.pdbx_strand_id
1 'polypeptide(L)'
;MANIEAKYHLNDPIGKQYVDYLVQLAHGDFGPSFKYKDYSVNYLVAHAFPVSAKLGLAAFLLAVGLGVTAGVIAALKQNSLW
;
A
#
# COMPACT_ATOMS: atom_id res chain seq x y z
N MET A 1 1.90 4.14 36.43
CA MET A 1 1.36 3.22 35.40
C MET A 1 0.11 3.77 34.72
N ALA A 2 -0.79 4.50 35.41
CA ALA A 2 -2.03 5.05 34.84
C ALA A 2 -1.89 5.99 33.61
N ASN A 3 -0.76 6.70 33.47
CA ASN A 3 -0.52 7.63 32.35
C ASN A 3 -0.18 6.95 31.01
N ILE A 4 0.18 5.66 31.03
CA ILE A 4 0.48 4.90 29.81
C ILE A 4 -0.83 4.34 29.25
N GLU A 5 -1.71 3.84 30.11
CA GLU A 5 -3.02 3.28 29.74
C GLU A 5 -3.95 4.30 29.09
N ALA A 6 -3.94 5.55 29.57
CA ALA A 6 -4.69 6.66 28.98
C ALA A 6 -4.13 7.10 27.60
N LYS A 7 -2.83 6.92 27.37
CA LYS A 7 -2.17 7.27 26.10
C LYS A 7 -2.37 6.21 25.01
N TYR A 8 -2.71 4.97 25.39
CA TYR A 8 -2.94 3.85 24.48
C TYR A 8 -4.42 3.41 24.40
N HIS A 9 -5.35 4.17 24.99
CA HIS A 9 -6.80 3.87 24.96
C HIS A 9 -7.15 2.43 25.38
N LEU A 10 -6.35 1.81 26.25
CA LEU A 10 -6.44 0.38 26.56
C LEU A 10 -7.72 -0.02 27.33
N ASN A 11 -8.51 0.97 27.76
CA ASN A 11 -9.79 0.82 28.45
C ASN A 11 -11.01 1.01 27.54
N ASP A 12 -10.83 1.36 26.27
CA ASP A 12 -11.94 1.44 25.32
C ASP A 12 -12.38 0.03 24.89
N PRO A 13 -13.69 -0.22 24.66
CA PRO A 13 -14.16 -1.50 24.16
C PRO A 13 -13.45 -1.85 22.84
N ILE A 14 -12.99 -3.10 22.70
CA ILE A 14 -12.18 -3.58 21.57
C ILE A 14 -12.78 -3.22 20.20
N GLY A 15 -14.11 -3.23 20.09
CA GLY A 15 -14.80 -2.83 18.87
C GLY A 15 -14.55 -1.38 18.46
N LYS A 16 -14.46 -0.45 19.43
CA LYS A 16 -14.16 0.96 19.18
C LYS A 16 -12.70 1.14 18.77
N GLN A 17 -11.76 0.47 19.43
CA GLN A 17 -10.34 0.47 19.03
C GLN A 17 -10.16 -0.03 17.59
N TYR A 18 -10.91 -1.05 17.18
CA TYR A 18 -10.86 -1.58 15.82
C TYR A 18 -11.42 -0.58 14.80
N VAL A 19 -12.56 0.05 15.09
CA VAL A 19 -13.14 1.07 14.20
C VAL A 19 -12.22 2.28 14.08
N ASP A 20 -11.68 2.78 15.20
CA ASP A 20 -10.74 3.91 15.18
C ASP A 20 -9.46 3.57 14.40
N TYR A 21 -8.95 2.34 14.53
CA TYR A 21 -7.83 1.85 13.72
C TYR A 21 -8.18 1.81 12.22
N LEU A 22 -9.36 1.31 11.85
CA LEU A 22 -9.81 1.27 10.46
C LEU A 22 -10.00 2.68 9.87
N VAL A 23 -10.53 3.62 10.67
CA VAL A 23 -10.67 5.03 10.27
C VAL A 23 -9.30 5.67 10.08
N GLN A 24 -8.36 5.44 11.00
CA GLN A 24 -6.98 5.92 10.88
C GLN A 24 -6.29 5.32 9.65
N LEU A 25 -6.46 4.01 9.42
CA LEU A 25 -5.94 3.31 8.25
C LEU A 25 -6.51 3.88 6.93
N ALA A 26 -7.80 4.20 6.90
CA ALA A 26 -8.45 4.83 5.75
C ALA A 26 -7.93 6.26 5.48
N HIS A 27 -7.49 6.97 6.51
CA HIS A 27 -6.79 8.27 6.39
C HIS A 27 -5.29 8.12 6.10
N GLY A 28 -4.82 6.88 5.92
CA GLY A 28 -3.43 6.56 5.65
C GLY A 28 -2.53 6.62 6.89
N ASP A 29 -3.07 6.64 8.11
CA ASP A 29 -2.30 6.48 9.34
C ASP A 29 -2.29 5.00 9.76
N PHE A 30 -1.17 4.34 9.49
CA PHE A 30 -0.96 2.92 9.84
C PHE A 30 -0.63 2.71 11.32
N GLY A 31 -0.56 3.78 12.11
CA GLY A 31 -0.25 3.73 13.54
C GLY A 31 1.24 3.56 13.85
N PRO A 32 1.58 3.40 15.15
CA PRO A 32 2.96 3.30 15.60
C PRO A 32 3.61 1.96 15.19
N SER A 33 4.89 1.98 14.83
CA SER A 33 5.65 0.75 14.57
C SER A 33 5.92 0.01 15.88
N PHE A 34 5.29 -1.15 16.07
CA PHE A 34 5.55 -2.00 17.24
C PHE A 34 6.97 -2.60 17.29
N LYS A 35 7.70 -2.59 16.15
CA LYS A 35 9.07 -3.13 16.02
C LYS A 35 10.18 -2.08 16.18
N TYR A 36 9.90 -0.81 15.86
CA TYR A 36 10.85 0.31 15.94
C TYR A 36 10.17 1.50 16.65
N LYS A 37 10.48 1.66 17.94
CA LYS A 37 9.81 2.61 18.86
C LYS A 37 9.86 4.09 18.43
N ASP A 38 10.73 4.44 17.49
CA ASP A 38 11.04 5.83 17.11
C ASP A 38 10.54 6.24 15.71
N TYR A 39 9.94 5.33 14.93
CA TYR A 39 9.48 5.63 13.56
C TYR A 39 8.05 5.12 13.31
N SER A 40 7.17 5.99 12.81
CA SER A 40 5.84 5.55 12.35
C SER A 40 5.96 4.68 11.09
N VAL A 41 5.05 3.72 10.92
CA VAL A 41 4.99 2.89 9.68
C VAL A 41 4.84 3.80 8.46
N ASN A 42 4.09 4.90 8.62
CA ASN A 42 3.92 5.91 7.59
C ASN A 42 5.23 6.55 7.12
N TYR A 43 6.16 6.85 8.03
CA TYR A 43 7.45 7.39 7.66
C TYR A 43 8.27 6.39 6.83
N LEU A 44 8.27 5.13 7.24
CA LEU A 44 8.99 4.06 6.53
C LEU A 44 8.40 3.80 5.15
N VAL A 45 7.07 3.75 5.05
CA VAL A 45 6.34 3.59 3.78
C VAL A 45 6.63 4.79 2.87
N ALA A 46 6.52 6.03 3.37
CA ALA A 46 6.79 7.22 2.59
C ALA A 46 8.24 7.27 2.06
N HIS A 47 9.22 6.77 2.84
CA HIS A 47 10.61 6.69 2.41
C HIS A 47 10.87 5.60 1.35
N ALA A 48 10.23 4.43 1.49
CA ALA A 48 10.43 3.31 0.56
C ALA A 48 9.60 3.46 -0.72
N PHE A 49 8.44 4.12 -0.64
CA PHE A 49 7.50 4.33 -1.75
C PHE A 49 8.13 4.88 -3.03
N PRO A 50 8.96 5.94 -3.03
CA PRO A 50 9.51 6.50 -4.27
C PRO A 50 10.40 5.52 -5.03
N VAL A 51 11.09 4.60 -4.34
CA VAL A 51 11.92 3.57 -5.00
C VAL A 51 11.02 2.54 -5.68
N SER A 52 10.02 2.03 -4.95
CA SER A 52 9.03 1.08 -5.49
C SER A 52 8.22 1.69 -6.64
N ALA A 53 7.84 2.96 -6.54
CA ALA A 53 7.09 3.66 -7.58
C ALA A 53 7.89 3.78 -8.87
N LYS A 54 9.18 4.12 -8.81
CA LYS A 54 10.06 4.17 -10.00
C LYS A 54 10.18 2.80 -10.67
N LEU A 55 10.40 1.75 -9.89
CA LEU A 55 10.51 0.38 -10.40
C LEU A 55 9.18 -0.10 -11.00
N GLY A 56 8.08 0.13 -10.29
CA GLY A 56 6.74 -0.23 -10.74
C GLY A 56 6.34 0.51 -12.02
N LEU A 57 6.64 1.81 -12.12
CA LEU A 57 6.34 2.61 -13.30
C LEU A 57 7.18 2.16 -14.51
N ALA A 58 8.46 1.86 -14.32
CA ALA A 58 9.30 1.32 -15.39
C ALA A 58 8.79 -0.05 -15.88
N ALA A 59 8.44 -0.95 -14.96
CA ALA A 59 7.87 -2.25 -15.30
C ALA A 59 6.51 -2.11 -16.01
N PHE A 60 5.66 -1.18 -15.54
CA PHE A 60 4.36 -0.89 -16.14
C PHE A 60 4.50 -0.39 -17.58
N LEU A 61 5.39 0.56 -17.84
CA LEU A 61 5.62 1.08 -19.20
C LEU A 61 6.09 -0.03 -20.16
N LEU A 62 6.99 -0.91 -19.71
CA LEU A 62 7.42 -2.05 -20.50
C LEU A 62 6.28 -3.04 -20.76
N ALA A 63 5.52 -3.39 -19.72
CA ALA A 63 4.38 -4.31 -19.83
C ALA A 63 3.30 -3.77 -20.75
N VAL A 64 2.98 -2.48 -20.67
CA VAL A 64 2.00 -1.83 -21.57
C VAL A 64 2.55 -1.79 -22.99
N GLY A 65 3.80 -1.36 -23.19
CA GLY A 65 4.40 -1.30 -24.53
C GLY A 65 4.40 -2.66 -25.23
N LEU A 66 4.90 -3.69 -24.55
CA LEU A 66 4.95 -5.06 -25.07
C LEU A 66 3.56 -5.70 -25.17
N GLY A 67 2.72 -5.54 -24.17
CA GLY A 67 1.38 -6.12 -24.12
C GLY A 67 0.45 -5.53 -25.18
N VAL A 68 0.48 -4.21 -25.36
CA VAL A 68 -0.33 -3.53 -26.38
C VAL A 68 0.18 -3.89 -27.78
N THR A 69 1.49 -3.86 -28.03
CA THR A 69 2.03 -4.24 -29.35
C THR A 69 1.72 -5.69 -29.69
N ALA A 70 1.92 -6.62 -28.76
CA ALA A 70 1.56 -8.03 -28.94
C ALA A 70 0.04 -8.19 -29.16
N GLY A 71 -0.80 -7.49 -28.39
CA GLY A 71 -2.25 -7.51 -28.53
C GLY A 71 -2.72 -6.98 -29.89
N VAL A 72 -2.12 -5.89 -30.39
CA VAL A 72 -2.41 -5.34 -31.72
C VAL A 72 -2.01 -6.32 -32.81
N ILE A 73 -0.83 -6.93 -32.73
CA ILE A 73 -0.39 -7.95 -33.70
C ILE A 73 -1.34 -9.14 -33.69
N ALA A 74 -1.73 -9.61 -32.50
CA ALA A 74 -2.67 -10.72 -32.35
C ALA A 74 -4.06 -10.38 -32.93
N ALA A 75 -4.54 -9.15 -32.75
CA ALA A 75 -5.80 -8.66 -33.32
C ALA A 75 -5.74 -8.53 -34.86
N LEU A 76 -4.60 -8.07 -35.42
CA LEU A 76 -4.43 -7.95 -36.87
C LEU A 76 -4.23 -9.30 -37.58
N LYS A 77 -3.59 -10.26 -36.90
CA LYS A 77 -3.48 -11.66 -37.35
C LYS A 77 -4.62 -12.55 -36.84
N GLN A 78 -5.63 -11.95 -36.21
CA GLN A 78 -6.82 -12.67 -35.78
C GLN A 78 -7.48 -13.23 -37.04
N ASN A 79 -7.56 -14.56 -37.14
CA ASN A 79 -8.05 -15.31 -38.30
C ASN A 79 -7.05 -15.58 -39.45
N SER A 80 -5.73 -15.40 -39.27
CA SER A 80 -4.70 -15.81 -40.27
C SER A 80 -4.03 -17.15 -39.98
N LEU A 81 -4.28 -17.75 -38.82
CA LEU A 81 -3.77 -19.07 -38.42
C LEU A 81 -4.96 -20.01 -38.30
N TRP A 82 -5.49 -20.41 -39.46
CA TRP A 82 -6.33 -21.59 -39.66
C TRP A 82 -5.88 -22.26 -40.94
#